data_AF-A0A3M1TRI0-F1
#
_entry.id   AF-A0A3M1TRI0-F1
#
_cell.length_a   1.000
_cell.length_b   1.000
_cell.length_c   1.000
_cell.angle_alpha   90.00
_cell.angle_beta   90.00
_cell.angle_gamma   90.00
#
_symmetry.space_group_name_H-M   'P 1'
#
loop_
_entity.id
_entity.type
_entity.pdbx_description
1 polymer ?
#
loop_
_entity_poly.entity_id
_entity_poly.type
_entity_poly.pdbx_seq_one_letter_code
_entity_poly.pdbx_strand_id
1 'polypeptide(L)'
;MRRATACSLLLLALAPTAAAGQGPRLKVGEKELDFGLIMHGQKAEVKVPLSNVGDEPLVLERVKPSCGCTVASYPQRLAPGEEKELVLTFDSRERPPGYQSFRIAIYSNDPTQRDLGRYCTLLALRGEVKTVYRVAPHGAYFGEVVQGLANAKKTILVTGEEAAAAGFSAKLTSQLPDYLRVRVVPLPADAPRKGVRIDVELLVDRAPLGQLDTFLDFETNITVQPVFRVMVAALVNQRIAGPPAVHFGSVPRAKGALRVAPIERRDGEEGIAVARLGYDATRLRVQAKTISKQRVELEIAVLPDAPPGPYAGFVDAYIDDPHQRLVRIPVYVNILPRVRVRPAALLLPSAGNPREGFPLRVAVDKGRITAVRAEPAGVVEARLEEGRIRVVPGTEPPPQGAHLVLTTTVPGEEEVTVPLLAP
;
A
#
# COMPACT_ATOMS: atom_id res chain seq x y z
N MET A 1 5.83 76.85 68.98
CA MET A 1 5.69 77.03 67.52
C MET A 1 5.75 75.64 66.87
N ARG A 2 4.70 75.18 66.18
CA ARG A 2 4.67 73.87 65.49
C ARG A 2 4.33 74.11 64.02
N ARG A 3 5.16 73.60 63.10
CA ARG A 3 4.82 73.43 61.68
C ARG A 3 5.17 72.00 61.28
N ALA A 4 4.19 71.34 60.66
CA ALA A 4 4.20 69.94 60.29
C ALA A 4 4.88 69.71 58.94
N THR A 5 5.57 68.57 58.86
CA THR A 5 6.28 68.00 57.70
C THR A 5 5.32 67.42 56.67
N ALA A 6 5.56 67.73 55.39
CA ALA A 6 4.91 67.10 54.24
C ALA A 6 5.82 66.00 53.66
N CYS A 7 5.24 64.82 53.41
CA CYS A 7 5.90 63.63 52.89
C CYS A 7 5.48 63.44 51.42
N SER A 8 6.42 63.46 50.48
CA SER A 8 6.19 63.21 49.05
C SER A 8 6.09 61.71 48.77
N LEU A 9 4.96 61.27 48.20
CA LEU A 9 4.78 59.91 47.69
C LEU A 9 5.16 59.83 46.20
N LEU A 10 6.10 58.95 45.88
CA LEU A 10 6.48 58.57 44.52
C LEU A 10 5.62 57.37 44.08
N LEU A 11 4.78 57.52 43.05
CA LEU A 11 4.01 56.41 42.47
C LEU A 11 4.89 55.60 41.51
N LEU A 12 5.14 54.34 41.84
CA LEU A 12 5.78 53.35 40.96
C LEU A 12 4.69 52.69 40.10
N ALA A 13 4.73 52.87 38.79
CA ALA A 13 3.81 52.19 37.86
C ALA A 13 4.23 50.72 37.68
N LEU A 14 3.44 49.79 38.22
CA LEU A 14 3.57 48.35 37.94
C LEU A 14 3.05 48.05 36.53
N ALA A 15 3.93 47.60 35.64
CA ALA A 15 3.53 46.94 34.40
C ALA A 15 3.03 45.52 34.71
N PRO A 16 1.91 45.05 34.13
CA PRO A 16 1.42 43.70 34.36
C PRO A 16 2.32 42.67 33.68
N THR A 17 3.05 41.87 34.47
CA THR A 17 3.69 40.63 34.02
C THR A 17 2.60 39.62 33.65
N ALA A 18 2.51 39.26 32.36
CA ALA A 18 1.68 38.15 31.91
C ALA A 18 2.14 36.86 32.61
N ALA A 19 1.25 36.20 33.36
CA ALA A 19 1.56 34.97 34.06
C ALA A 19 1.86 33.83 33.06
N ALA A 20 3.06 33.26 33.13
CA ALA A 20 3.44 32.08 32.36
C ALA A 20 2.65 30.85 32.85
N GLY A 21 2.24 29.96 31.94
CA GLY A 21 1.53 28.74 32.30
C GLY A 21 2.48 27.63 32.80
N GLN A 22 2.07 26.83 33.77
CA GLN A 22 2.87 25.70 34.28
C GLN A 22 2.94 24.54 33.27
N GLY A 23 4.15 24.11 32.88
CA GLY A 23 4.41 23.12 31.84
C GLY A 23 4.36 23.71 30.41
N PRO A 24 4.49 22.89 29.35
CA PRO A 24 4.48 23.37 27.97
C PRO A 24 3.11 23.97 27.62
N ARG A 25 3.10 25.15 26.97
CA ARG A 25 1.86 25.80 26.52
C ARG A 25 2.00 26.35 25.12
N LEU A 26 1.27 25.76 24.18
CA LEU A 26 1.18 26.25 22.82
C LEU A 26 0.20 27.42 22.76
N LYS A 27 0.69 28.59 22.40
CA LYS A 27 -0.13 29.70 21.93
C LYS A 27 0.03 29.81 20.43
N VAL A 28 -1.08 29.63 19.72
CA VAL A 28 -1.20 29.92 18.29
C VAL A 28 -1.76 31.33 18.14
N GLY A 29 -1.43 32.02 17.05
CA GLY A 29 -2.12 33.25 16.64
C GLY A 29 -3.60 32.99 16.31
N GLU A 30 -4.05 33.41 15.14
CA GLU A 30 -5.43 33.18 14.71
C GLU A 30 -5.69 31.69 14.41
N LYS A 31 -6.81 31.16 14.93
CA LYS A 31 -7.25 29.79 14.63
C LYS A 31 -8.05 29.70 13.33
N GLU A 32 -8.66 30.79 12.88
CA GLU A 32 -9.28 30.90 11.56
C GLU A 32 -8.33 31.66 10.65
N LEU A 33 -7.79 30.96 9.66
CA LEU A 33 -6.83 31.47 8.70
C LEU A 33 -7.53 31.65 7.35
N ASP A 34 -7.19 32.71 6.64
CA ASP A 34 -7.68 32.95 5.29
C ASP A 34 -6.49 33.11 4.34
N PHE A 35 -6.44 32.30 3.28
CA PHE A 35 -5.45 32.46 2.21
C PHE A 35 -5.91 33.44 1.12
N GLY A 36 -7.12 33.98 1.26
CA GLY A 36 -7.73 34.94 0.36
C GLY A 36 -8.30 34.32 -0.92
N LEU A 37 -8.41 35.18 -1.93
CA LEU A 37 -8.81 34.80 -3.28
C LEU A 37 -7.56 34.47 -4.11
N ILE A 38 -7.47 33.26 -4.64
CA ILE A 38 -6.42 32.88 -5.59
C ILE A 38 -7.01 32.36 -6.90
N MET A 39 -6.25 32.47 -7.99
CA MET A 39 -6.62 31.81 -9.23
C MET A 39 -6.29 30.32 -9.17
N HIS A 40 -7.17 29.48 -9.73
CA HIS A 40 -6.94 28.05 -9.82
C HIS A 40 -5.59 27.75 -10.51
N GLY A 41 -4.78 26.88 -9.90
CA GLY A 41 -3.42 26.59 -10.34
C GLY A 41 -2.33 27.39 -9.62
N GLN A 42 -2.67 28.43 -8.86
CA GLN A 42 -1.75 29.14 -7.98
C GLN A 42 -1.59 28.43 -6.63
N LYS A 43 -0.51 28.79 -5.93
CA LYS A 43 -0.28 28.42 -4.54
C LYS A 43 -0.47 29.64 -3.65
N ALA A 44 -1.05 29.44 -2.48
CA ALA A 44 -1.09 30.45 -1.42
C ALA A 44 -0.26 29.98 -0.23
N GLU A 45 0.48 30.90 0.37
CA GLU A 45 1.25 30.64 1.59
C GLU A 45 0.65 31.45 2.75
N VAL A 46 0.39 30.78 3.88
CA VAL A 46 -0.10 31.38 5.11
C VAL A 46 0.87 31.05 6.24
N LYS A 47 1.38 32.09 6.91
CA LYS A 47 2.30 31.98 8.04
C LYS A 47 1.55 32.20 9.33
N VAL A 48 1.67 31.25 10.25
CA VAL A 48 0.97 31.24 11.52
C VAL A 48 2.00 31.35 12.64
N PRO A 49 1.96 32.41 13.47
CA PRO A 49 2.86 32.52 14.60
C PRO A 49 2.51 31.48 15.66
N LEU A 50 3.53 30.75 16.11
CA LEU A 50 3.50 29.79 17.21
C LEU A 50 4.44 30.28 18.31
N SER A 51 3.97 30.27 19.55
CA SER A 51 4.78 30.66 20.71
C SER A 51 4.58 29.67 21.86
N ASN A 52 5.64 29.46 22.63
CA ASN A 52 5.54 28.71 23.88
C ASN A 52 5.38 29.68 25.05
N VAL A 53 4.17 29.77 25.60
CA VAL A 53 3.85 30.63 26.76
C VAL A 53 3.95 29.89 28.10
N GLY A 54 4.51 28.69 28.06
CA GLY A 54 4.78 27.86 29.22
C GLY A 54 6.17 28.09 29.80
N ASP A 55 6.47 27.44 30.91
CA ASP A 55 7.79 27.44 31.56
C ASP A 55 8.64 26.20 31.22
N GLU A 56 8.08 25.23 30.49
CA GLU A 56 8.78 24.04 29.98
C GLU A 56 8.85 23.98 28.45
N PRO A 57 9.81 23.26 27.85
CA PRO A 57 9.92 23.12 26.39
C PRO A 57 8.68 22.48 25.75
N LEU A 58 8.14 23.16 24.74
CA LEU A 58 7.03 22.69 23.93
C LEU A 58 7.57 21.92 22.71
N VAL A 59 7.00 20.75 22.44
CA VAL A 59 7.35 19.87 21.32
C VAL A 59 6.13 19.71 20.43
N LEU A 60 6.31 19.97 19.13
CA LEU A 60 5.31 19.77 18.09
C LEU A 60 5.56 18.41 17.44
N GLU A 61 4.79 17.40 17.84
CA GLU A 61 4.98 16.01 17.41
C GLU A 61 4.64 15.81 15.94
N ARG A 62 3.53 16.41 15.50
CA ARG A 62 3.09 16.37 14.10
C ARG A 62 2.11 17.49 13.79
N VAL A 63 2.17 17.99 12.56
CA VAL A 63 1.15 18.85 11.97
C VAL A 63 0.49 18.11 10.82
N LYS A 64 -0.82 17.88 10.90
CA LYS A 64 -1.59 17.09 9.92
C LYS A 64 -2.70 17.95 9.29
N PRO A 65 -2.50 18.42 8.06
CA PRO A 65 -3.58 18.97 7.25
C PRO A 65 -4.62 17.90 6.90
N SER A 66 -5.89 18.30 6.75
CA SER A 66 -6.99 17.39 6.39
C SER A 66 -6.96 16.92 4.93
N CYS A 67 -6.10 17.50 4.09
CA CYS A 67 -5.92 17.08 2.71
C CYS A 67 -4.47 17.30 2.23
N GLY A 68 -4.02 16.48 1.29
CA GLY A 68 -2.67 16.50 0.72
C GLY A 68 -2.32 17.75 -0.10
N CYS A 69 -3.29 18.59 -0.46
CA CYS A 69 -3.03 19.88 -1.14
C CYS A 69 -2.42 20.95 -0.23
N THR A 70 -2.30 20.69 1.07
CA THR A 70 -1.72 21.61 2.03
C THR A 70 -0.44 21.02 2.59
N VAL A 71 0.69 21.71 2.38
CA VAL A 71 1.99 21.34 2.95
C VAL A 71 2.27 22.23 4.15
N ALA A 72 2.82 21.64 5.22
CA ALA A 72 3.17 22.37 6.44
C ALA A 72 4.68 22.27 6.70
N SER A 73 5.34 23.42 6.85
CA SER A 73 6.69 23.53 7.43
C SER A 73 6.56 24.14 8.82
N TYR A 74 7.16 23.51 9.84
CA TYR A 74 6.96 23.91 11.24
C TYR A 74 8.19 23.60 12.11
N PRO A 75 8.39 24.34 13.21
CA PRO A 75 9.43 24.03 14.17
C PRO A 75 9.07 22.76 14.95
N GLN A 76 10.02 21.87 15.21
CA GLN A 76 9.76 20.68 16.04
C GLN A 76 9.73 20.98 17.54
N ARG A 77 10.39 22.06 17.98
CA ARG A 77 10.54 22.41 19.39
C ARG A 77 10.58 23.93 19.57
N LEU A 78 9.97 24.39 20.66
CA LEU A 78 9.98 25.77 21.11
C LEU A 78 10.42 25.85 22.58
N ALA A 79 11.49 26.59 22.86
CA ALA A 79 11.89 26.93 24.22
C ALA A 79 10.84 27.84 24.90
N PRO A 80 10.80 27.92 26.24
CA PRO A 80 9.94 28.88 26.95
C PRO A 80 10.14 30.30 26.42
N GLY A 81 9.04 30.97 26.04
CA GLY A 81 9.05 32.32 25.46
C GLY A 81 9.51 32.41 24.00
N GLU A 82 9.89 31.29 23.37
CA GLU A 82 10.31 31.29 21.96
C GLU A 82 9.11 31.40 21.02
N GLU A 83 9.26 32.22 19.97
CA GLU A 83 8.28 32.39 18.89
C GLU A 83 8.89 31.95 17.55
N LYS A 84 8.13 31.18 16.76
CA LYS A 84 8.46 30.76 15.39
C LYS A 84 7.20 30.65 14.55
N GLU A 85 7.34 30.33 13.26
CA GLU A 85 6.22 30.24 12.32
C GLU A 85 5.92 28.81 11.90
N LEU A 86 4.63 28.49 11.76
CA LEU A 86 4.11 27.41 10.94
C LEU A 86 3.75 27.98 9.56
N VAL A 87 4.37 27.47 8.51
CA VAL A 87 4.10 27.87 7.12
C VAL A 87 3.20 26.82 6.47
N LEU A 88 1.99 27.24 6.07
CA LEU A 88 1.03 26.43 5.35
C LEU A 88 1.02 26.84 3.88
N THR A 89 1.28 25.92 2.96
CA THR A 89 1.18 26.15 1.52
C THR A 89 -0.03 25.41 0.97
N PHE A 90 -1.05 26.14 0.50
CA PHE A 90 -2.19 25.58 -0.21
C PHE A 90 -1.94 25.58 -1.72
N ASP A 91 -2.06 24.41 -2.35
CA ASP A 91 -1.95 24.22 -3.80
C ASP A 91 -3.33 23.98 -4.42
N SER A 92 -3.79 24.93 -5.24
CA SER A 92 -5.12 24.84 -5.85
C SER A 92 -5.18 23.94 -7.09
N ARG A 93 -4.05 23.43 -7.60
CA ARG A 93 -4.00 22.64 -8.86
C ARG A 93 -4.87 21.38 -8.85
N GLU A 94 -5.05 20.78 -7.68
CA GLU A 94 -5.82 19.53 -7.49
C GLU A 94 -7.16 19.76 -6.78
N ARG A 95 -7.64 21.02 -6.75
CA ARG A 95 -8.88 21.39 -6.06
C ARG A 95 -9.91 21.99 -7.01
N PRO A 96 -11.19 21.65 -6.85
CA PRO A 96 -12.23 22.33 -7.62
C PRO A 96 -12.24 23.82 -7.27
N PRO A 97 -12.59 24.71 -8.22
CA PRO A 97 -12.86 26.13 -7.94
C PRO A 97 -13.96 26.33 -6.91
N GLY A 98 -14.04 27.54 -6.34
CA GLY A 98 -15.00 27.96 -5.33
C GLY A 98 -14.41 28.02 -3.92
N TYR A 99 -15.29 28.18 -2.94
CA TYR A 99 -14.91 28.31 -1.53
C TYR A 99 -14.31 27.01 -0.99
N GLN A 100 -13.15 27.14 -0.35
CA GLN A 100 -12.40 26.05 0.24
C GLN A 100 -12.35 26.21 1.76
N SER A 101 -12.41 25.08 2.47
CA SER A 101 -12.31 25.07 3.93
C SER A 101 -11.67 23.78 4.39
N PHE A 102 -10.55 23.89 5.10
CA PHE A 102 -9.74 22.76 5.56
C PHE A 102 -9.39 22.91 7.03
N ARG A 103 -9.01 21.80 7.65
CA ARG A 103 -8.56 21.75 9.03
C ARG A 103 -7.10 21.35 9.10
N ILE A 104 -6.35 21.96 10.02
CA ILE A 104 -4.97 21.63 10.33
C ILE A 104 -4.92 21.22 11.80
N ALA A 105 -4.55 19.97 12.05
CA ALA A 105 -4.39 19.45 13.41
C ALA A 105 -2.91 19.52 13.81
N ILE A 106 -2.63 20.26 14.88
CA ILE A 106 -1.30 20.37 15.49
C ILE A 106 -1.30 19.50 16.75
N TYR A 107 -0.46 18.47 16.77
CA TYR A 107 -0.27 17.61 17.93
C TYR A 107 1.01 18.04 18.66
N SER A 108 0.91 18.27 19.97
CA SER A 108 2.03 18.76 20.78
C SER A 108 1.97 18.23 22.21
N ASN A 109 3.05 18.29 22.97
CA ASN A 109 3.04 17.88 24.38
C ASN A 109 2.29 18.83 25.35
N ASP A 110 1.55 19.83 24.85
CA ASP A 110 0.71 20.71 25.68
C ASP A 110 -0.56 19.98 26.18
N PRO A 111 -0.69 19.68 27.50
CA PRO A 111 -1.80 18.93 28.05
C PRO A 111 -3.14 19.67 28.06
N THR A 112 -3.13 20.98 27.78
CA THR A 112 -4.33 21.83 27.82
C THR A 112 -5.10 21.84 26.50
N GLN A 113 -4.45 21.46 25.38
CA GLN A 113 -5.05 21.47 24.05
C GLN A 113 -5.92 20.23 23.84
N ARG A 114 -7.22 20.43 23.52
CA ARG A 114 -8.21 19.34 23.46
C ARG A 114 -9.14 19.37 22.24
N ASP A 115 -8.76 20.08 21.17
CA ASP A 115 -9.65 20.33 20.03
C ASP A 115 -10.01 19.03 19.26
N LEU A 116 -9.12 18.03 19.23
CA LEU A 116 -9.36 16.72 18.63
C LEU A 116 -8.72 15.59 19.46
N GLY A 117 -9.28 15.33 20.63
CA GLY A 117 -8.67 14.45 21.64
C GLY A 117 -7.64 15.20 22.48
N ARG A 118 -6.82 14.51 23.28
CA ARG A 118 -5.77 15.18 24.07
C ARG A 118 -4.64 15.66 23.16
N TYR A 119 -3.94 16.72 23.58
CA TYR A 119 -2.68 17.17 22.98
C TYR A 119 -2.83 17.74 21.56
N CYS A 120 -4.03 18.23 21.19
CA CYS A 120 -4.33 18.66 19.84
C CYS A 120 -4.94 20.06 19.79
N THR A 121 -4.36 20.93 18.97
CA THR A 121 -4.90 22.24 18.59
C THR A 121 -5.37 22.20 17.14
N LEU A 122 -6.55 22.73 16.84
CA LEU A 122 -7.12 22.72 15.51
C LEU A 122 -7.14 24.14 14.93
N LEU A 123 -6.64 24.29 13.71
CA LEU A 123 -6.77 25.51 12.90
C LEU A 123 -7.72 25.22 11.73
N ALA A 124 -8.46 26.25 11.31
CA ALA A 124 -9.22 26.25 10.08
C ALA A 124 -8.49 27.12 9.05
N LEU A 125 -8.32 26.63 7.83
CA LEU A 125 -7.81 27.40 6.70
C LEU A 125 -8.90 27.51 5.65
N ARG A 126 -9.30 28.73 5.32
CA ARG A 126 -10.35 29.03 4.35
C ARG A 126 -9.82 29.96 3.25
N GLY A 127 -10.59 30.07 2.18
CA GLY A 127 -10.30 30.98 1.07
C GLY A 127 -11.09 30.59 -0.17
N GLU A 128 -10.93 31.34 -1.25
CA GLU A 128 -11.69 31.15 -2.48
C GLU A 128 -10.75 30.90 -3.67
N VAL A 129 -11.06 29.88 -4.46
CA VAL A 129 -10.35 29.57 -5.70
C VAL A 129 -11.19 30.04 -6.88
N LYS A 130 -10.80 31.16 -7.51
CA LYS A 130 -11.47 31.66 -8.71
C LYS A 130 -10.95 30.95 -9.95
N THR A 131 -11.82 30.75 -10.93
CA THR A 131 -11.44 30.28 -12.26
C THR A 131 -11.94 31.27 -13.31
N VAL A 132 -11.24 31.37 -14.43
CA VAL A 132 -11.64 32.18 -15.59
C VAL A 132 -12.08 31.33 -16.78
N TYR A 133 -12.11 30.01 -16.59
CA TYR A 133 -12.71 29.06 -17.51
C TYR A 133 -13.35 27.89 -16.76
N ARG A 134 -14.33 27.27 -17.39
CA ARG A 134 -15.04 26.10 -16.90
C ARG A 134 -14.54 24.85 -17.62
N VAL A 135 -14.14 23.84 -16.86
CA VAL A 135 -13.81 22.49 -17.33
C VAL A 135 -14.98 21.56 -17.00
N ALA A 136 -15.62 20.98 -18.01
CA ALA A 136 -16.81 20.15 -17.83
C ALA A 136 -16.81 18.95 -18.79
N PRO A 137 -16.91 17.70 -18.29
CA PRO A 137 -16.70 17.31 -16.88
C PRO A 137 -15.27 17.61 -16.40
N HIS A 138 -15.04 17.62 -15.08
CA HIS A 138 -13.72 17.89 -14.47
C HIS A 138 -12.64 16.82 -14.74
N GLY A 139 -13.00 15.74 -15.44
CA GLY A 139 -12.12 14.63 -15.75
C GLY A 139 -12.73 13.67 -16.77
N ALA A 140 -11.89 12.83 -17.37
CA ALA A 140 -12.29 11.72 -18.22
C ALA A 140 -12.41 10.45 -17.35
N TYR A 141 -13.60 10.26 -16.79
CA TYR A 141 -13.93 9.10 -15.97
C TYR A 141 -14.55 8.01 -16.84
N PHE A 142 -13.84 6.90 -17.02
CA PHE A 142 -14.26 5.79 -17.85
C PHE A 142 -15.08 4.74 -17.09
N GLY A 143 -15.01 4.72 -15.76
CA GLY A 143 -15.65 3.68 -14.95
C GLY A 143 -14.94 2.34 -15.12
N GLU A 144 -15.69 1.25 -15.09
CA GLU A 144 -15.17 -0.08 -15.40
C GLU A 144 -15.00 -0.26 -16.91
N VAL A 145 -13.81 -0.69 -17.33
CA VAL A 145 -13.50 -1.08 -18.71
C VAL A 145 -12.86 -2.46 -18.71
N VAL A 146 -13.11 -3.24 -19.75
CA VAL A 146 -12.67 -4.64 -19.84
C VAL A 146 -11.76 -4.81 -21.04
N GLN A 147 -10.55 -5.34 -20.83
CA GLN A 147 -9.62 -5.66 -21.92
C GLN A 147 -10.26 -6.62 -22.94
N GLY A 148 -9.88 -6.49 -24.20
CA GLY A 148 -10.47 -7.18 -25.34
C GLY A 148 -11.76 -6.54 -25.88
N LEU A 149 -12.30 -5.53 -25.20
CA LEU A 149 -13.42 -4.71 -25.69
C LEU A 149 -12.95 -3.45 -26.41
N ALA A 150 -13.90 -2.76 -27.06
CA ALA A 150 -13.64 -1.54 -27.78
C ALA A 150 -13.03 -0.44 -26.89
N ASN A 151 -12.16 0.38 -27.49
CA ASN A 151 -11.60 1.56 -26.85
C ASN A 151 -12.71 2.51 -26.38
N ALA A 152 -12.51 3.09 -25.20
CA ALA A 152 -13.47 4.01 -24.62
C ALA A 152 -13.10 5.46 -24.92
N LYS A 153 -14.10 6.33 -25.12
CA LYS A 153 -13.89 7.77 -25.38
C LYS A 153 -14.64 8.64 -24.38
N LYS A 154 -14.01 9.74 -23.96
CA LYS A 154 -14.63 10.79 -23.16
C LYS A 154 -14.28 12.14 -23.76
N THR A 155 -15.21 13.06 -23.66
CA THR A 155 -15.07 14.43 -24.16
C THR A 155 -15.17 15.38 -22.99
N ILE A 156 -14.23 16.33 -22.94
CA ILE A 156 -14.21 17.41 -21.96
C ILE A 156 -14.31 18.73 -22.72
N LEU A 157 -15.20 19.60 -22.27
CA LEU A 157 -15.35 20.96 -22.77
C LEU A 157 -14.64 21.90 -21.81
N VAL A 158 -13.74 22.71 -22.35
CA VAL A 158 -13.10 23.79 -21.63
C VAL A 158 -13.54 25.09 -22.27
N THR A 159 -14.34 25.87 -21.56
CA THR A 159 -14.95 27.11 -22.07
C THR A 159 -14.51 28.27 -21.20
N GLY A 160 -14.09 29.37 -21.80
CA GLY A 160 -13.81 30.60 -21.08
C GLY A 160 -15.06 31.14 -20.38
N GLU A 161 -14.91 31.64 -19.16
CA GLU A 161 -15.88 32.55 -18.55
C GLU A 161 -15.59 33.99 -19.01
N GLU A 162 -16.37 34.98 -18.57
CA GLU A 162 -16.49 36.38 -19.07
C GLU A 162 -15.21 37.06 -19.62
N ALA A 163 -14.01 36.63 -19.23
CA ALA A 163 -12.71 37.15 -19.63
C ALA A 163 -12.07 36.56 -20.92
N ALA A 164 -12.60 35.49 -21.54
CA ALA A 164 -11.99 34.91 -22.75
C ALA A 164 -12.33 35.65 -24.07
N ALA A 165 -12.37 36.98 -24.02
CA ALA A 165 -12.67 37.85 -25.16
C ALA A 165 -11.62 37.76 -26.29
N ALA A 166 -10.36 37.45 -25.94
CA ALA A 166 -9.23 37.35 -26.88
C ALA A 166 -9.09 35.99 -27.60
N GLY A 167 -10.04 35.07 -27.39
CA GLY A 167 -9.95 33.69 -27.86
C GLY A 167 -9.29 32.77 -26.83
N PHE A 168 -9.75 31.52 -26.77
CA PHE A 168 -9.27 30.52 -25.82
C PHE A 168 -8.53 29.41 -26.58
N SER A 169 -7.31 29.11 -26.16
CA SER A 169 -6.54 27.96 -26.66
C SER A 169 -5.94 27.19 -25.50
N ALA A 170 -5.84 25.87 -25.67
CA ALA A 170 -5.11 25.00 -24.75
C ALA A 170 -4.19 24.06 -25.51
N LYS A 171 -3.05 23.75 -24.91
CA LYS A 171 -2.04 22.83 -25.45
C LYS A 171 -1.73 21.78 -24.40
N LEU A 172 -1.80 20.50 -24.78
CA LEU A 172 -1.36 19.40 -23.92
C LEU A 172 0.17 19.47 -23.72
N THR A 173 0.62 19.39 -22.47
CA THR A 173 2.04 19.42 -22.11
C THR A 173 2.54 18.12 -21.48
N SER A 174 1.65 17.31 -20.91
CA SER A 174 2.02 15.98 -20.41
C SER A 174 2.53 15.05 -21.52
N GLN A 175 3.53 14.24 -21.19
CA GLN A 175 3.90 13.08 -22.00
C GLN A 175 2.76 12.05 -21.91
N LEU A 176 2.27 11.59 -23.07
CA LEU A 176 1.18 10.63 -23.10
C LEU A 176 1.71 9.21 -22.91
N PRO A 177 1.12 8.43 -22.00
CA PRO A 177 1.35 6.99 -21.99
C PRO A 177 0.79 6.35 -23.27
N ASP A 178 1.32 5.19 -23.64
CA ASP A 178 0.98 4.47 -24.88
C ASP A 178 -0.46 3.93 -24.92
N TYR A 179 -1.16 3.95 -23.78
CA TYR A 179 -2.57 3.60 -23.62
C TYR A 179 -3.55 4.79 -23.72
N LEU A 180 -3.07 6.01 -23.95
CA LEU A 180 -3.93 7.18 -24.15
C LEU A 180 -3.71 7.84 -25.51
N ARG A 181 -4.80 8.28 -26.13
CA ARG A 181 -4.77 9.25 -27.23
C ARG A 181 -5.58 10.45 -26.84
N VAL A 182 -5.01 11.64 -27.00
CA VAL A 182 -5.65 12.90 -26.64
C VAL A 182 -5.63 13.83 -27.84
N ARG A 183 -6.79 14.42 -28.14
CA ARG A 183 -6.93 15.44 -29.18
C ARG A 183 -7.56 16.68 -28.58
N VAL A 184 -6.91 17.83 -28.75
CA VAL A 184 -7.45 19.13 -28.39
C VAL A 184 -7.95 19.80 -29.66
N VAL A 185 -9.23 20.16 -29.71
CA VAL A 185 -9.89 20.75 -30.88
C VAL A 185 -10.52 22.07 -30.46
N PRO A 186 -10.21 23.20 -31.12
CA PRO A 186 -10.93 24.45 -30.87
C PRO A 186 -12.44 24.28 -31.07
N LEU A 187 -13.24 24.93 -30.22
CA LEU A 187 -14.69 24.96 -30.43
C LEU A 187 -15.04 25.75 -31.70
N PRO A 188 -16.18 25.44 -32.35
CA PRO A 188 -16.67 26.19 -33.49
C PRO A 188 -16.74 27.70 -33.25
N ALA A 189 -16.53 28.50 -34.28
CA ALA A 189 -16.47 29.96 -34.16
C ALA A 189 -17.79 30.57 -33.66
N ASP A 190 -18.91 29.94 -33.98
CA ASP A 190 -20.29 30.26 -33.61
C ASP A 190 -20.70 29.72 -32.22
N ALA A 191 -19.82 28.97 -31.54
CA ALA A 191 -20.09 28.50 -30.19
C ALA A 191 -20.35 29.68 -29.22
N PRO A 192 -21.29 29.55 -28.27
CA PRO A 192 -21.70 30.64 -27.37
C PRO A 192 -20.56 31.12 -26.46
N ARG A 193 -19.55 30.27 -26.24
CA ARG A 193 -18.32 30.61 -25.52
C ARG A 193 -17.12 30.10 -26.32
N LYS A 194 -16.03 30.87 -26.29
CA LYS A 194 -14.74 30.42 -26.82
C LYS A 194 -14.17 29.33 -25.91
N GLY A 195 -13.49 28.35 -26.50
CA GLY A 195 -13.02 27.20 -25.76
C GLY A 195 -12.38 26.13 -26.63
N VAL A 196 -12.04 25.01 -26.01
CA VAL A 196 -11.60 23.79 -26.68
C VAL A 196 -12.44 22.60 -26.23
N ARG A 197 -12.54 21.61 -27.11
CA ARG A 197 -12.98 20.25 -26.83
C ARG A 197 -11.76 19.35 -26.73
N ILE A 198 -11.63 18.62 -25.63
CA ILE A 198 -10.58 17.64 -25.39
C ILE A 198 -11.21 16.26 -25.51
N ASP A 199 -10.84 15.54 -26.55
CA ASP A 199 -11.21 14.13 -26.73
C ASP A 199 -10.11 13.25 -26.14
N VAL A 200 -10.48 12.44 -25.15
CA VAL A 200 -9.60 11.45 -24.53
C VAL A 200 -10.10 10.07 -24.94
N GLU A 201 -9.23 9.30 -25.61
CA GLU A 201 -9.46 7.90 -25.96
C GLU A 201 -8.54 7.01 -25.12
N LEU A 202 -9.13 6.09 -24.37
CA LEU A 202 -8.44 5.05 -23.63
C LEU A 202 -8.31 3.81 -24.50
N LEU A 203 -7.07 3.43 -24.81
CA LEU A 203 -6.74 2.20 -25.54
C LEU A 203 -6.75 1.03 -24.55
N VAL A 204 -7.91 0.39 -24.39
CA VAL A 204 -8.19 -0.50 -23.26
C VAL A 204 -7.22 -1.68 -23.21
N ASP A 205 -6.86 -2.25 -24.36
CA ASP A 205 -5.91 -3.39 -24.45
C ASP A 205 -4.46 -3.05 -24.07
N ARG A 206 -4.10 -1.75 -24.08
CA ARG A 206 -2.77 -1.28 -23.68
C ARG A 206 -2.74 -0.76 -22.25
N ALA A 207 -3.91 -0.50 -21.66
CA ALA A 207 -4.03 0.06 -20.33
C ALA A 207 -3.60 -0.98 -19.27
N PRO A 208 -2.88 -0.57 -18.22
CA PRO A 208 -2.53 -1.47 -17.12
C PRO A 208 -3.80 -1.95 -16.40
N LEU A 209 -3.79 -3.21 -15.96
CA LEU A 209 -4.87 -3.80 -15.18
C LEU A 209 -4.98 -3.16 -13.79
N GLY A 210 -6.20 -3.10 -13.26
CA GLY A 210 -6.53 -2.52 -11.97
C GLY A 210 -6.94 -1.06 -12.05
N GLN A 211 -6.73 -0.34 -10.95
CA GLN A 211 -7.07 1.08 -10.86
C GLN A 211 -6.06 1.91 -11.66
N LEU A 212 -6.56 2.60 -12.67
CA LEU A 212 -5.82 3.55 -13.50
C LEU A 212 -6.21 4.95 -13.06
N ASP A 213 -5.24 5.69 -12.53
CA ASP A 213 -5.37 7.10 -12.20
C ASP A 213 -4.18 7.86 -12.77
N THR A 214 -4.43 8.82 -13.67
CA THR A 214 -3.38 9.69 -14.21
C THR A 214 -3.92 11.08 -14.47
N PHE A 215 -3.02 12.05 -14.56
CA PHE A 215 -3.34 13.43 -14.85
C PHE A 215 -2.77 13.87 -16.19
N LEU A 216 -3.52 14.69 -16.90
CA LEU A 216 -3.11 15.37 -18.12
C LEU A 216 -3.03 16.87 -17.84
N ASP A 217 -1.87 17.45 -18.06
CA ASP A 217 -1.58 18.87 -17.89
C ASP A 217 -1.70 19.60 -19.22
N PHE A 218 -2.32 20.77 -19.16
CA PHE A 218 -2.55 21.65 -20.30
C PHE A 218 -2.10 23.07 -19.96
N GLU A 219 -1.45 23.72 -20.91
CA GLU A 219 -1.18 25.16 -20.88
C GLU A 219 -2.27 25.91 -21.63
N THR A 220 -2.67 27.08 -21.14
CA THR A 220 -3.62 27.99 -21.78
C THR A 220 -2.93 29.28 -22.20
N ASN A 221 -3.57 30.03 -23.08
CA ASN A 221 -3.17 31.40 -23.41
C ASN A 221 -3.67 32.45 -22.41
N ILE A 222 -4.24 32.03 -21.26
CA ILE A 222 -4.82 32.93 -20.26
C ILE A 222 -3.78 33.19 -19.16
N THR A 223 -3.15 34.37 -19.18
CA THR A 223 -2.01 34.71 -18.31
C THR A 223 -2.30 34.54 -16.81
N VAL A 224 -3.52 34.85 -16.37
CA VAL A 224 -3.92 34.74 -14.96
C VAL A 224 -4.22 33.31 -14.52
N GLN A 225 -4.43 32.39 -15.47
CA GLN A 225 -4.69 30.98 -15.23
C GLN A 225 -4.04 30.13 -16.34
N PRO A 226 -2.69 30.05 -16.35
CA PRO A 226 -1.95 29.54 -17.50
C PRO A 226 -1.98 28.01 -17.61
N VAL A 227 -2.46 27.29 -16.60
CA VAL A 227 -2.46 25.83 -16.58
C VAL A 227 -3.76 25.26 -16.01
N PHE A 228 -4.20 24.13 -16.54
CA PHE A 228 -5.17 23.26 -15.88
C PHE A 228 -4.82 21.79 -16.07
N ARG A 229 -5.47 20.98 -15.25
CA ARG A 229 -5.26 19.54 -15.20
C ARG A 229 -6.58 18.82 -15.37
N VAL A 230 -6.53 17.70 -16.08
CA VAL A 230 -7.65 16.78 -16.27
C VAL A 230 -7.26 15.43 -15.71
N MET A 231 -8.08 14.88 -14.81
CA MET A 231 -7.88 13.50 -14.36
C MET A 231 -8.44 12.53 -15.40
N VAL A 232 -7.70 11.46 -15.65
CA VAL A 232 -8.14 10.30 -16.43
C VAL A 232 -8.17 9.12 -15.48
N ALA A 233 -9.35 8.54 -15.28
CA ALA A 233 -9.54 7.47 -14.32
C ALA A 233 -10.38 6.32 -14.89
N ALA A 234 -9.97 5.08 -14.62
CA ALA A 234 -10.67 3.86 -15.02
C ALA A 234 -10.36 2.71 -14.06
N LEU A 235 -11.28 1.74 -13.95
CA LEU A 235 -10.99 0.41 -13.41
C LEU A 235 -10.85 -0.55 -14.59
N VAL A 236 -9.63 -0.96 -14.90
CA VAL A 236 -9.30 -1.81 -16.06
C VAL A 236 -9.29 -3.26 -15.61
N ASN A 237 -10.27 -4.03 -16.06
CA ASN A 237 -10.43 -5.44 -15.73
C ASN A 237 -10.05 -6.37 -16.90
N GLN A 238 -9.67 -7.59 -16.56
CA GLN A 238 -9.50 -8.65 -17.55
C GLN A 238 -10.86 -9.11 -18.07
N ARG A 239 -10.88 -9.55 -19.33
CA ARG A 239 -12.05 -10.19 -19.97
C ARG A 239 -12.46 -11.46 -19.25
N ILE A 240 -11.48 -12.30 -18.96
CA ILE A 240 -11.64 -13.57 -18.29
C ILE A 240 -10.73 -13.55 -17.07
N ALA A 241 -11.31 -13.54 -15.88
CA ALA A 241 -10.58 -13.34 -14.64
C ALA A 241 -10.70 -14.57 -13.72
N GLY A 242 -9.56 -15.00 -13.18
CA GLY A 242 -9.48 -15.94 -12.06
C GLY A 242 -9.23 -15.20 -10.74
N PRO A 243 -9.23 -15.92 -9.60
CA PRO A 243 -8.84 -15.32 -8.32
C PRO A 243 -7.35 -14.90 -8.35
N PRO A 244 -6.95 -13.91 -7.52
CA PRO A 244 -5.56 -13.45 -7.46
C PRO A 244 -4.60 -14.53 -6.94
N ALA A 245 -5.09 -15.47 -6.12
CA ALA A 245 -4.36 -16.63 -5.64
C ALA A 245 -5.30 -17.66 -5.01
N VAL A 246 -4.84 -18.91 -4.89
CA VAL A 246 -5.46 -19.95 -4.09
C VAL A 246 -4.54 -20.34 -2.95
N HIS A 247 -5.02 -20.13 -1.72
CA HIS A 247 -4.28 -20.46 -0.50
C HIS A 247 -4.90 -21.70 0.16
N PHE A 248 -4.10 -22.75 0.29
CA PHE A 248 -4.47 -23.94 1.05
C PHE A 248 -4.08 -23.86 2.53
N GLY A 249 -3.14 -22.97 2.87
CA GLY A 249 -2.53 -22.94 4.19
C GLY A 249 -1.66 -24.17 4.42
N SER A 250 -1.71 -24.72 5.64
CA SER A 250 -0.99 -25.94 5.99
C SER A 250 -1.85 -27.18 5.77
N VAL A 251 -1.39 -28.12 4.95
CA VAL A 251 -2.10 -29.35 4.61
C VAL A 251 -1.30 -30.55 5.13
N PRO A 252 -1.84 -31.35 6.06
CA PRO A 252 -1.21 -32.60 6.45
C PRO A 252 -1.11 -33.55 5.27
N ARG A 253 0.10 -34.08 5.03
CA ARG A 253 0.31 -35.13 4.04
C ARG A 253 -0.58 -36.35 4.34
N ALA A 254 -0.93 -37.10 3.29
CA ALA A 254 -1.92 -38.19 3.23
C ALA A 254 -3.39 -37.79 3.38
N LYS A 255 -3.72 -36.56 3.82
CA LYS A 255 -5.11 -36.07 3.83
C LYS A 255 -5.52 -35.43 2.50
N GLY A 256 -4.58 -34.78 1.82
CA GLY A 256 -4.86 -33.92 0.69
C GLY A 256 -5.72 -32.72 1.09
N ALA A 257 -6.07 -31.88 0.11
CA ALA A 257 -7.01 -30.78 0.30
C ALA A 257 -7.60 -30.38 -1.06
N LEU A 258 -8.82 -29.85 -1.05
CA LEU A 258 -9.49 -29.34 -2.25
C LEU A 258 -9.84 -27.86 -2.07
N ARG A 259 -9.62 -27.07 -3.11
CA ARG A 259 -10.11 -25.69 -3.24
C ARG A 259 -10.67 -25.48 -4.64
N VAL A 260 -11.59 -24.55 -4.74
CA VAL A 260 -12.21 -24.16 -6.01
C VAL A 260 -11.75 -22.76 -6.37
N ALA A 261 -11.28 -22.58 -7.60
CA ALA A 261 -10.90 -21.28 -8.16
C ALA A 261 -11.87 -20.93 -9.31
N PRO A 262 -12.76 -19.95 -9.12
CA PRO A 262 -13.68 -19.53 -10.18
C PRO A 262 -12.94 -18.72 -11.24
N ILE A 263 -13.19 -19.05 -12.51
CA ILE A 263 -12.82 -18.25 -13.68
C ILE A 263 -14.12 -17.70 -14.27
N GLU A 264 -14.21 -16.38 -14.37
CA GLU A 264 -15.41 -15.67 -14.78
C GLU A 264 -15.15 -14.78 -15.99
N ARG A 265 -16.12 -14.73 -16.90
CA ARG A 265 -16.13 -13.89 -18.09
C ARG A 265 -16.88 -12.59 -17.82
N ARG A 266 -16.28 -11.44 -18.13
CA ARG A 266 -16.71 -10.09 -17.67
C ARG A 266 -17.10 -9.13 -18.80
N ASP A 267 -16.95 -9.54 -20.04
CA ASP A 267 -17.27 -8.77 -21.25
C ASP A 267 -18.71 -8.96 -21.77
N GLY A 268 -19.52 -9.78 -21.09
CA GLY A 268 -20.90 -10.05 -21.49
C GLY A 268 -21.08 -11.12 -22.58
N GLU A 269 -20.01 -11.54 -23.25
CA GLU A 269 -20.04 -12.70 -24.16
C GLU A 269 -20.21 -14.02 -23.38
N GLU A 270 -20.45 -15.09 -24.13
CA GLU A 270 -20.65 -16.44 -23.62
C GLU A 270 -19.48 -17.37 -24.02
N GLY A 271 -19.27 -18.41 -23.21
CA GLY A 271 -18.29 -19.47 -23.44
C GLY A 271 -16.95 -19.20 -22.75
N ILE A 272 -16.55 -20.10 -21.85
CA ILE A 272 -15.17 -20.25 -21.40
C ILE A 272 -14.77 -21.70 -21.67
N ALA A 273 -14.09 -21.93 -22.80
CA ALA A 273 -13.59 -23.25 -23.14
C ALA A 273 -12.13 -23.39 -22.66
N VAL A 274 -11.91 -24.22 -21.63
CA VAL A 274 -10.56 -24.55 -21.16
C VAL A 274 -9.99 -25.64 -22.05
N ALA A 275 -9.09 -25.27 -22.98
CA ALA A 275 -8.46 -26.19 -23.91
C ALA A 275 -7.40 -27.07 -23.23
N ARG A 276 -6.67 -26.52 -22.25
CA ARG A 276 -5.62 -27.23 -21.52
C ARG A 276 -5.38 -26.64 -20.15
N LEU A 277 -4.95 -27.49 -19.21
CA LEU A 277 -4.45 -27.09 -17.89
C LEU A 277 -2.96 -27.38 -17.78
N GLY A 278 -2.18 -26.43 -17.26
CA GLY A 278 -0.78 -26.60 -16.89
C GLY A 278 -0.60 -26.41 -15.39
N TYR A 279 0.04 -27.36 -14.70
CA TYR A 279 0.29 -27.32 -13.26
C TYR A 279 1.38 -28.34 -12.88
N ASP A 280 1.90 -28.25 -11.65
CA ASP A 280 2.80 -29.27 -11.10
C ASP A 280 2.02 -30.53 -10.70
N ALA A 281 1.98 -31.51 -11.61
CA ALA A 281 1.28 -32.77 -11.42
C ALA A 281 1.89 -33.67 -10.32
N THR A 282 3.09 -33.35 -9.82
CA THR A 282 3.69 -34.08 -8.68
C THR A 282 3.07 -33.69 -7.34
N ARG A 283 2.35 -32.56 -7.30
CA ARG A 283 1.76 -32.00 -6.07
C ARG A 283 0.27 -31.74 -6.19
N LEU A 284 -0.20 -31.39 -7.37
CA LEU A 284 -1.56 -30.95 -7.61
C LEU A 284 -2.26 -31.86 -8.62
N ARG A 285 -3.58 -31.92 -8.50
CA ARG A 285 -4.48 -32.40 -9.55
C ARG A 285 -5.52 -31.32 -9.79
N VAL A 286 -5.67 -30.89 -11.03
CA VAL A 286 -6.61 -29.82 -11.40
C VAL A 286 -7.60 -30.34 -12.43
N GLN A 287 -8.87 -30.06 -12.20
CA GLN A 287 -9.95 -30.31 -13.15
C GLN A 287 -10.74 -29.03 -13.37
N ALA A 288 -11.18 -28.79 -14.61
CA ALA A 288 -12.06 -27.69 -14.94
C ALA A 288 -13.50 -28.20 -15.04
N LYS A 289 -14.43 -27.48 -14.42
CA LYS A 289 -15.86 -27.79 -14.46
C LYS A 289 -16.63 -26.56 -14.93
N THR A 290 -17.31 -26.68 -16.07
CA THR A 290 -18.17 -25.62 -16.58
C THR A 290 -19.43 -25.52 -15.72
N ILE A 291 -19.67 -24.35 -15.13
CA ILE A 291 -20.82 -24.09 -14.26
C ILE A 291 -21.92 -23.35 -15.03
N SER A 292 -21.51 -22.39 -15.85
CA SER A 292 -22.40 -21.66 -16.75
C SER A 292 -21.62 -21.25 -18.00
N LYS A 293 -22.30 -20.60 -18.94
CA LYS A 293 -21.64 -20.04 -20.11
C LYS A 293 -20.61 -18.96 -19.76
N GLN A 294 -20.68 -18.33 -18.59
CA GLN A 294 -19.78 -17.26 -18.16
C GLN A 294 -18.88 -17.65 -16.99
N ARG A 295 -18.94 -18.90 -16.53
CA ARG A 295 -18.21 -19.34 -15.34
C ARG A 295 -17.73 -20.79 -15.45
N VAL A 296 -16.44 -20.96 -15.23
CA VAL A 296 -15.78 -22.26 -15.06
C VAL A 296 -15.15 -22.29 -13.69
N GLU A 297 -15.24 -23.41 -13.00
CA GLU A 297 -14.57 -23.63 -11.72
C GLU A 297 -13.40 -24.59 -11.91
N LEU A 298 -12.21 -24.16 -11.48
CA LEU A 298 -11.07 -25.07 -11.37
C LEU A 298 -11.08 -25.71 -9.98
N GLU A 299 -11.32 -27.02 -9.95
CA GLU A 299 -11.15 -27.85 -8.77
C GLU A 299 -9.67 -28.21 -8.62
N ILE A 300 -8.99 -27.56 -7.69
CA ILE A 300 -7.56 -27.73 -7.44
C ILE A 300 -7.40 -28.59 -6.19
N ALA A 301 -6.85 -29.78 -6.35
CA ALA A 301 -6.59 -30.72 -5.27
C ALA A 301 -5.08 -30.82 -5.00
N VAL A 302 -4.68 -30.72 -3.73
CA VAL A 302 -3.35 -31.13 -3.27
C VAL A 302 -3.36 -32.65 -3.12
N LEU A 303 -2.42 -33.31 -3.79
CA LEU A 303 -2.31 -34.76 -3.77
C LEU A 303 -1.95 -35.27 -2.36
N PRO A 304 -2.53 -36.39 -1.89
CA PRO A 304 -2.20 -36.96 -0.59
C PRO A 304 -0.72 -37.33 -0.44
N ASP A 305 -0.06 -37.74 -1.51
CA ASP A 305 1.34 -38.17 -1.55
C ASP A 305 2.32 -37.05 -1.91
N ALA A 306 1.83 -35.82 -2.13
CA ALA A 306 2.64 -34.66 -2.49
C ALA A 306 3.85 -34.47 -1.54
N PRO A 307 5.04 -34.14 -2.08
CA PRO A 307 6.24 -33.93 -1.26
C PRO A 307 6.05 -32.88 -0.17
N PRO A 308 6.59 -33.08 1.04
CA PRO A 308 6.45 -32.14 2.14
C PRO A 308 7.22 -30.84 1.87
N GLY A 309 6.80 -29.77 2.53
CA GLY A 309 7.40 -28.44 2.46
C GLY A 309 6.50 -27.39 1.79
N PRO A 310 7.01 -26.15 1.69
CA PRO A 310 6.30 -25.07 1.02
C PRO A 310 6.27 -25.29 -0.50
N TYR A 311 5.13 -25.02 -1.10
CA TYR A 311 4.94 -24.94 -2.53
C TYR A 311 4.33 -23.57 -2.89
N ALA A 312 4.99 -22.90 -3.82
CA ALA A 312 4.51 -21.70 -4.50
C ALA A 312 4.66 -21.94 -6.00
N GLY A 313 3.54 -22.04 -6.71
CA GLY A 313 3.53 -22.30 -8.14
C GLY A 313 2.27 -21.75 -8.79
N PHE A 314 1.97 -22.23 -9.99
CA PHE A 314 0.85 -21.72 -10.80
C PHE A 314 -0.02 -22.85 -11.33
N VAL A 315 -1.29 -22.52 -11.53
CA VAL A 315 -2.21 -23.25 -12.40
C VAL A 315 -2.49 -22.37 -13.60
N ASP A 316 -2.09 -22.83 -14.77
CA ASP A 316 -2.27 -22.17 -16.06
C ASP A 316 -3.48 -22.78 -16.77
N ALA A 317 -4.56 -22.03 -16.90
CA ALA A 317 -5.71 -22.39 -17.70
C ALA A 317 -5.59 -21.75 -19.09
N TYR A 318 -5.37 -22.59 -20.10
CA TYR A 318 -5.32 -22.16 -21.50
C TYR A 318 -6.75 -22.11 -22.04
N ILE A 319 -7.21 -20.91 -22.36
CA ILE A 319 -8.57 -20.63 -22.79
C ILE A 319 -8.59 -20.52 -24.31
N ASP A 320 -9.58 -21.14 -24.95
CA ASP A 320 -9.85 -20.95 -26.37
C ASP A 320 -10.65 -19.64 -26.58
N ASP A 321 -9.96 -18.51 -26.40
CA ASP A 321 -10.48 -17.18 -26.68
C ASP A 321 -9.46 -16.40 -27.56
N PRO A 322 -9.91 -15.74 -28.63
CA PRO A 322 -9.01 -15.08 -29.57
C PRO A 322 -8.26 -13.89 -28.96
N HIS A 323 -8.81 -13.27 -27.91
CA HIS A 323 -8.27 -12.07 -27.27
C HIS A 323 -7.56 -12.37 -25.94
N GLN A 324 -7.93 -13.44 -25.23
CA GLN A 324 -7.26 -13.84 -23.99
C GLN A 324 -7.09 -15.37 -23.86
N ARG A 325 -5.89 -15.87 -24.17
CA ARG A 325 -5.62 -17.32 -24.24
C ARG A 325 -5.13 -17.98 -22.96
N LEU A 326 -4.87 -17.21 -21.90
CA LEU A 326 -4.28 -17.72 -20.66
C LEU A 326 -4.85 -17.01 -19.44
N VAL A 327 -5.25 -17.79 -18.45
CA VAL A 327 -5.52 -17.35 -17.08
C VAL A 327 -4.54 -18.09 -16.17
N ARG A 328 -3.63 -17.35 -15.54
CA ARG A 328 -2.60 -17.90 -14.63
C ARG A 328 -2.98 -17.60 -13.18
N ILE A 329 -3.16 -18.64 -12.37
CA ILE A 329 -3.60 -18.54 -10.98
C ILE A 329 -2.47 -19.02 -10.06
N PRO A 330 -1.89 -18.14 -9.21
CA PRO A 330 -0.93 -18.55 -8.19
C PRO A 330 -1.56 -19.50 -7.16
N VAL A 331 -0.82 -20.53 -6.76
CA VAL A 331 -1.23 -21.51 -5.75
C VAL A 331 -0.17 -21.62 -4.67
N TYR A 332 -0.61 -21.48 -3.42
CA TYR A 332 0.25 -21.57 -2.23
C TYR A 332 -0.24 -22.64 -1.28
N VAL A 333 0.65 -23.55 -0.90
CA VAL A 333 0.40 -24.57 0.13
C VAL A 333 1.67 -24.87 0.91
N ASN A 334 1.53 -25.16 2.20
CA ASN A 334 2.58 -25.74 3.01
C ASN A 334 2.19 -27.19 3.36
N ILE A 335 2.87 -28.17 2.77
CA ILE A 335 2.56 -29.59 2.98
C ILE A 335 3.32 -30.06 4.23
N LEU A 336 2.58 -30.39 5.29
CA LEU A 336 3.19 -30.81 6.54
C LEU A 336 3.62 -32.28 6.47
N PRO A 337 4.87 -32.61 6.86
CA PRO A 337 5.34 -33.98 6.90
C PRO A 337 4.64 -34.77 8.01
N ARG A 338 4.56 -36.09 7.83
CA ARG A 338 4.03 -37.05 8.81
C ARG A 338 5.07 -37.46 9.85
N VAL A 339 6.34 -37.38 9.49
CA VAL A 339 7.51 -37.56 10.35
C VAL A 339 8.07 -36.18 10.67
N ARG A 340 7.93 -35.76 11.93
CA ARG A 340 8.42 -34.45 12.40
C ARG A 340 9.60 -34.65 13.32
N VAL A 341 10.71 -34.04 12.98
CA VAL A 341 11.95 -34.08 13.75
C VAL A 341 12.18 -32.76 14.46
N ARG A 342 12.57 -32.79 15.75
CA ARG A 342 12.95 -31.62 16.53
C ARG A 342 14.23 -31.87 17.33
N PRO A 343 15.27 -31.02 17.15
CA PRO A 343 15.36 -29.90 16.21
C PRO A 343 15.40 -30.37 14.73
N ALA A 344 15.06 -29.49 13.79
CA ALA A 344 15.02 -29.82 12.35
C ALA A 344 16.42 -29.95 11.72
N ALA A 345 17.44 -29.41 12.38
CA ALA A 345 18.85 -29.60 12.12
C ALA A 345 19.60 -29.69 13.45
N LEU A 346 20.71 -30.42 13.48
CA LEU A 346 21.55 -30.58 14.66
C LEU A 346 22.84 -29.79 14.47
N LEU A 347 23.06 -28.78 15.31
CA LEU A 347 24.35 -28.12 15.42
C LEU A 347 25.24 -28.96 16.34
N LEU A 348 26.32 -29.53 15.78
CA LEU A 348 27.22 -30.42 16.48
C LEU A 348 28.53 -29.69 16.81
N PRO A 349 29.00 -29.68 18.07
CA PRO A 349 30.29 -29.08 18.41
C PRO A 349 31.45 -29.84 17.77
N SER A 350 32.58 -29.15 17.53
CA SER A 350 33.80 -29.75 16.96
C SER A 350 34.43 -30.87 17.82
N ALA A 351 34.09 -30.92 19.12
CA ALA A 351 34.43 -31.98 20.04
C ALA A 351 33.34 -32.08 21.13
N GLY A 352 32.93 -33.30 21.52
CA GLY A 352 31.88 -33.51 22.51
C GLY A 352 32.19 -34.66 23.48
N ASN A 353 31.67 -34.58 24.71
CA ASN A 353 31.70 -35.70 25.64
C ASN A 353 30.73 -36.80 25.14
N PRO A 354 31.20 -38.01 24.80
CA PRO A 354 30.35 -39.05 24.24
C PRO A 354 29.20 -39.48 25.17
N ARG A 355 29.30 -39.16 26.47
CA ARG A 355 28.27 -39.46 27.47
C ARG A 355 27.05 -38.52 27.41
N GLU A 356 27.15 -37.34 26.80
CA GLU A 356 26.08 -36.32 26.84
C GLU A 356 25.13 -36.29 25.63
N GLY A 357 25.30 -37.21 24.66
CA GLY A 357 24.60 -37.25 23.35
C GLY A 357 23.28 -36.47 23.19
N PHE A 358 23.16 -35.76 22.07
CA PHE A 358 22.04 -34.86 21.78
C PHE A 358 20.73 -35.64 21.56
N PRO A 359 19.65 -35.28 22.27
CA PRO A 359 18.35 -35.91 22.07
C PRO A 359 17.63 -35.31 20.86
N LEU A 360 17.33 -36.15 19.87
CA LEU A 360 16.48 -35.82 18.74
C LEU A 360 15.09 -36.41 18.98
N ARG A 361 14.09 -35.53 19.09
CA ARG A 361 12.68 -35.94 19.25
C ARG A 361 12.07 -36.14 17.89
N VAL A 362 11.49 -37.31 17.66
CA VAL A 362 10.79 -37.62 16.41
C VAL A 362 9.35 -37.97 16.72
N ALA A 363 8.41 -37.28 16.08
CA ALA A 363 6.99 -37.59 16.11
C ALA A 363 6.59 -38.21 14.78
N VAL A 364 6.01 -39.40 14.82
CA VAL A 364 5.59 -40.14 13.62
C VAL A 364 4.08 -40.32 13.64
N ASP A 365 3.39 -39.85 12.60
CA ASP A 365 1.95 -40.07 12.43
C ASP A 365 1.67 -41.38 11.67
N LYS A 366 1.09 -42.37 12.35
CA LYS A 366 0.76 -43.71 11.82
C LYS A 366 1.94 -44.40 11.12
N GLY A 367 2.97 -44.71 11.90
CA GLY A 367 4.16 -45.45 11.46
C GLY A 367 5.19 -45.53 12.60
N ARG A 368 6.38 -46.04 12.29
CA ARG A 368 7.51 -46.08 13.23
C ARG A 368 8.83 -45.85 12.51
N ILE A 369 9.84 -45.43 13.27
CA ILE A 369 11.24 -45.40 12.83
C ILE A 369 11.78 -46.83 12.94
N THR A 370 12.45 -47.30 11.89
CA THR A 370 13.05 -48.64 11.85
C THR A 370 14.56 -48.59 11.95
N ALA A 371 15.19 -47.52 11.46
CA ALA A 371 16.63 -47.35 11.54
C ALA A 371 17.00 -45.86 11.57
N VAL A 372 18.21 -45.57 12.06
CA VAL A 372 18.87 -44.28 11.92
C VAL A 372 20.33 -44.54 11.55
N ARG A 373 20.85 -43.78 10.59
CA ARG A 373 22.26 -43.82 10.19
C ARG A 373 22.78 -42.41 9.90
N ALA A 374 24.09 -42.24 9.95
CA ALA A 374 24.76 -41.01 9.56
C ALA A 374 25.37 -41.15 8.16
N GLU A 375 25.30 -40.10 7.36
CA GLU A 375 25.94 -40.00 6.06
C GLU A 375 26.79 -38.72 5.99
N PRO A 376 28.12 -38.80 5.76
CA PRO A 376 28.95 -40.02 5.69
C PRO A 376 28.97 -40.82 7.00
N ALA A 377 29.25 -42.12 6.90
CA ALA A 377 29.39 -42.99 8.07
C ALA A 377 30.57 -42.54 8.96
N GLY A 378 30.42 -42.68 10.29
CA GLY A 378 31.45 -42.34 11.26
C GLY A 378 31.45 -40.88 11.74
N VAL A 379 30.66 -39.99 11.12
CA VAL A 379 30.54 -38.59 11.55
C VAL A 379 29.85 -38.46 12.91
N VAL A 380 28.82 -39.27 13.16
CA VAL A 380 28.15 -39.40 14.46
C VAL A 380 27.72 -40.84 14.70
N GLU A 381 27.57 -41.19 15.97
CA GLU A 381 26.89 -42.41 16.38
C GLU A 381 25.44 -42.09 16.78
N ALA A 382 24.47 -42.59 16.01
CA ALA A 382 23.05 -42.39 16.27
C ALA A 382 22.38 -43.70 16.67
N ARG A 383 21.66 -43.72 17.79
CA ARG A 383 20.95 -44.90 18.30
C ARG A 383 19.48 -44.57 18.58
N LEU A 384 18.59 -45.47 18.19
CA LEU A 384 17.16 -45.39 18.48
C LEU A 384 16.91 -45.97 19.88
N GLU A 385 16.44 -45.14 20.81
CA GLU A 385 16.18 -45.48 22.21
C GLU A 385 14.73 -45.07 22.56
N GLU A 386 13.83 -46.04 22.76
CA GLU A 386 12.45 -45.82 23.26
C GLU A 386 11.69 -44.62 22.63
N GLY A 387 11.73 -44.50 21.30
CA GLY A 387 11.05 -43.42 20.58
C GLY A 387 11.78 -42.06 20.55
N ARG A 388 13.02 -42.02 21.04
CA ARG A 388 13.97 -40.92 20.88
C ARG A 388 15.19 -41.41 20.10
N ILE A 389 15.90 -40.48 19.48
CA ILE A 389 17.18 -40.78 18.85
C ILE A 389 18.26 -40.04 19.62
N ARG A 390 19.21 -40.80 20.14
CA ARG A 390 20.38 -40.26 20.81
C ARG A 390 21.50 -40.15 19.80
N VAL A 391 22.07 -38.96 19.65
CA VAL A 391 23.12 -38.66 18.67
C VAL A 391 24.39 -38.27 19.42
N VAL A 392 25.44 -39.05 19.28
CA VAL A 392 26.75 -38.81 19.88
C VAL A 392 27.70 -38.29 18.79
N PRO A 393 28.27 -37.08 18.94
CA PRO A 393 29.23 -36.54 17.99
C PRO A 393 30.49 -37.41 17.87
N GLY A 394 31.05 -37.49 16.67
CA GLY A 394 32.40 -38.01 16.47
C GLY A 394 33.49 -37.07 16.99
N THR A 395 34.75 -37.43 16.72
CA THR A 395 35.93 -36.65 17.14
C THR A 395 36.24 -35.47 16.22
N GLU A 396 35.70 -35.47 15.01
CA GLU A 396 35.90 -34.44 13.99
C GLU A 396 34.58 -33.74 13.68
N PRO A 397 34.61 -32.44 13.30
CA PRO A 397 33.42 -31.72 12.88
C PRO A 397 32.78 -32.36 11.64
N PRO A 398 31.44 -32.31 11.52
CA PRO A 398 30.75 -32.89 10.37
C PRO A 398 31.16 -32.18 9.06
N PRO A 399 31.46 -32.92 7.98
CA PRO A 399 31.73 -32.32 6.68
C PRO A 399 30.48 -31.64 6.10
N GLN A 400 30.67 -30.74 5.13
CA GLN A 400 29.56 -30.06 4.47
C GLN A 400 28.60 -31.08 3.81
N GLY A 401 27.30 -30.94 4.09
CA GLY A 401 26.26 -31.85 3.59
C GLY A 401 26.05 -33.11 4.43
N ALA A 402 26.77 -33.29 5.54
CA ALA A 402 26.52 -34.38 6.47
C ALA A 402 25.09 -34.32 7.03
N HIS A 403 24.44 -35.47 7.14
CA HIS A 403 23.07 -35.58 7.64
C HIS A 403 22.82 -36.94 8.29
N LEU A 404 21.81 -37.00 9.17
CA LEU A 404 21.22 -38.27 9.59
C LEU A 404 20.16 -38.67 8.58
N VAL A 405 20.08 -39.97 8.28
CA VAL A 405 18.97 -40.57 7.54
C VAL A 405 18.16 -41.42 8.51
N LEU A 406 16.89 -41.06 8.66
CA LEU A 406 15.90 -41.77 9.45
C LEU A 406 15.09 -42.66 8.52
N THR A 407 15.20 -43.98 8.67
CA THR A 407 14.35 -44.90 7.92
C THR A 407 13.04 -45.10 8.67
N THR A 408 11.91 -44.94 7.97
CA THR A 408 10.57 -45.04 8.58
C THR A 408 9.65 -45.97 7.78
N THR A 409 8.59 -46.45 8.42
CA THR A 409 7.52 -47.21 7.76
C THR A 409 6.42 -46.31 7.18
N VAL A 410 6.62 -44.99 7.14
CA VAL A 410 5.61 -44.04 6.66
C VAL A 410 5.71 -43.94 5.14
N PRO A 411 4.65 -44.32 4.38
CA PRO A 411 4.69 -44.23 2.92
C PRO A 411 4.95 -42.80 2.44
N GLY A 412 5.92 -42.65 1.52
CA GLY A 412 6.41 -41.39 0.99
C GLY A 412 7.38 -40.63 1.89
N GLU A 413 7.63 -41.10 3.12
CA GLU A 413 8.63 -40.60 4.07
C GLU A 413 9.49 -41.77 4.59
N GLU A 414 9.79 -42.72 3.71
CA GLU A 414 10.60 -43.90 4.03
C GLU A 414 12.00 -43.50 4.47
N GLU A 415 12.52 -42.39 3.95
CA GLU A 415 13.76 -41.76 4.42
C GLU A 415 13.52 -40.27 4.73
N VAL A 416 13.87 -39.87 5.94
CA VAL A 416 13.81 -38.47 6.39
C VAL A 416 15.19 -38.03 6.82
N THR A 417 15.68 -36.93 6.25
CA THR A 417 17.02 -36.43 6.53
C THR A 417 17.02 -35.33 7.58
N VAL A 418 18.05 -35.29 8.41
CA VAL A 418 18.27 -34.26 9.42
C VAL A 418 19.68 -33.71 9.24
N PRO A 419 19.85 -32.47 8.76
CA PRO A 419 21.16 -31.88 8.54
C PRO A 419 21.99 -31.84 9.82
N LEU A 420 23.28 -32.18 9.69
CA LEU A 420 24.30 -32.03 10.72
C LEU A 420 25.13 -30.80 10.35
N LEU A 421 25.15 -29.80 11.22
CA LEU A 421 25.82 -28.53 11.00
C LEU A 421 27.03 -28.44 11.93
N ALA A 422 28.14 -27.93 11.40
CA ALA A 422 29.28 -27.50 12.21
C ALA A 422 29.03 -26.06 12.72
N PRO A 423 29.59 -25.67 13.89
CA PRO A 423 29.49 -24.33 14.47
C PRO A 423 30.08 -23.22 13.60
#